data_AF-A0A661IMC9-F1
#
_entry.id   AF-A0A661IMC9-F1
#
_cell.length_a   1.000
_cell.length_b   1.000
_cell.length_c   1.000
_cell.angle_alpha   90.00
_cell.angle_beta   90.00
_cell.angle_gamma   90.00
#
_symmetry.space_group_name_H-M   'P 1'
#
loop_
_entity.id
_entity.type
_entity.pdbx_description
1 polymer ?
#
loop_
_entity_poly.entity_id
_entity_poly.type
_entity_poly.pdbx_seq_one_letter_code
_entity_poly.pdbx_strand_id
1 'polypeptide(L)' 'MLVVGGGIAGISAARALLRWGEEVIIVEKEEKLGGLMSQIANCSVSFQTLFPEIEGERNLRIFTSARAEGSVPTSVLPMP' A
#
# COMPACT_ATOMS: atom_id res chain seq x y z
N MET A 1 -2.69 0.95 10.80
CA MET A 1 -1.36 0.97 10.15
C MET A 1 -1.47 1.65 8.78
N LEU A 2 -0.54 2.55 8.42
CA LEU A 2 -0.55 3.27 7.14
C LEU A 2 0.50 2.66 6.19
N VAL A 3 0.06 2.28 5.00
CA VAL A 3 0.90 1.81 3.89
C VAL A 3 0.84 2.86 2.78
N VAL A 4 2.00 3.40 2.40
CA VAL A 4 2.12 4.38 1.32
C VAL A 4 2.58 3.65 0.05
N GLY A 5 1.72 3.59 -0.96
CA GLY A 5 1.90 2.89 -2.22
C GLY A 5 1.09 1.59 -2.32
N GLY A 6 0.33 1.44 -3.40
CA GLY A 6 -0.54 0.33 -3.75
C GLY A 6 0.05 -0.65 -4.76
N GLY A 7 1.38 -0.69 -4.90
CA GLY A 7 2.09 -1.72 -5.67
C GLY A 7 2.20 -3.05 -4.93
N ILE A 8 2.93 -4.01 -5.50
CA ILE A 8 3.08 -5.36 -4.94
C ILE A 8 3.61 -5.38 -3.51
N ALA A 9 4.57 -4.50 -3.20
CA ALA A 9 5.20 -4.44 -1.89
C ALA A 9 4.20 -3.93 -0.85
N GLY A 10 3.45 -2.88 -1.19
CA GLY A 10 2.39 -2.34 -0.34
C GLY A 10 1.26 -3.33 -0.10
N ILE A 11 0.79 -4.02 -1.13
CA ILE A 11 -0.24 -5.06 -1.01
C ILE A 11 0.25 -6.25 -0.19
N SER A 12 1.50 -6.67 -0.38
CA SER A 12 2.08 -7.76 0.41
C SER A 12 2.23 -7.38 1.89
N ALA A 13 2.65 -6.15 2.17
CA ALA A 13 2.72 -5.63 3.53
C ALA A 13 1.32 -5.54 4.15
N ALA A 14 0.33 -5.00 3.43
CA ALA A 14 -1.05 -4.92 3.89
C ALA A 14 -1.61 -6.31 4.21
N ARG A 15 -1.41 -7.30 3.32
CA ARG A 15 -1.83 -8.68 3.53
C ARG A 15 -1.24 -9.31 4.78
N ALA A 16 0.06 -9.10 5.03
CA ALA A 16 0.70 -9.61 6.24
C ALA A 16 0.08 -9.02 7.52
N LEU A 17 -0.22 -7.72 7.50
CA LEU A 17 -0.83 -7.00 8.62
C LEU A 17 -2.30 -7.38 8.84
N LEU A 18 -3.08 -7.50 7.78
CA LEU A 18 -4.49 -7.93 7.86
C LEU A 18 -4.62 -9.34 8.43
N ARG A 19 -3.69 -10.25 8.11
CA ARG A 19 -3.65 -11.60 8.70
C ARG A 19 -3.40 -11.60 10.22
N TRP A 20 -2.88 -10.51 10.77
CA TRP A 20 -2.74 -10.32 12.22
C TRP A 20 -3.95 -9.61 12.84
N GLY A 21 -4.98 -9.27 12.05
CA GLY A 21 -6.17 -8.58 12.50
C GLY A 21 -6.02 -7.07 12.63
N GLU A 22 -4.91 -6.50 12.14
CA GLU A 22 -4.65 -5.06 12.20
C GLU A 22 -5.54 -4.28 11.24
N GLU A 23 -5.89 -3.04 11.58
CA GLU A 23 -6.51 -2.10 10.64
C GLU A 23 -5.45 -1.52 9.71
N VAL A 24 -5.66 -1.62 8.41
CA VAL A 24 -4.69 -1.20 7.38
C VAL A 24 -5.32 -0.18 6.45
N ILE A 25 -4.61 0.92 6.25
CA ILE A 25 -4.93 1.94 5.27
C ILE A 25 -3.86 1.93 4.20
N ILE A 26 -4.24 1.75 2.93
CA ILE A 26 -3.35 1.92 1.78
C ILE A 26 -3.65 3.27 1.13
N VAL A 27 -2.61 4.07 0.89
CA VAL A 27 -2.69 5.33 0.14
C VAL A 27 -1.89 5.19 -1.15
N GLU A 28 -2.55 5.31 -2.29
CA GLU A 28 -1.97 5.24 -3.63
C GLU A 28 -2.17 6.57 -4.36
N LYS A 29 -1.10 7.08 -4.96
CA LYS A 29 -1.09 8.36 -5.67
C LYS A 29 -1.75 8.29 -7.03
N GLU A 30 -1.73 7.13 -7.68
CA GLU A 30 -2.38 6.89 -8.96
C GLU A 30 -3.86 6.51 -8.76
N GLU A 31 -4.64 6.57 -9.84
CA GLU A 31 -6.07 6.21 -9.80
C GLU A 31 -6.31 4.71 -9.55
N LYS A 32 -5.29 3.88 -9.81
CA LYS A 32 -5.36 2.42 -9.73
C LYS A 32 -4.17 1.86 -8.96
N LEU A 33 -4.41 0.76 -8.26
CA LEU A 33 -3.36 -0.04 -7.63
C LEU A 33 -2.52 -0.80 -8.67
N GLY A 34 -1.40 -1.36 -8.22
CA GLY A 34 -0.52 -2.21 -9.03
C GLY A 34 0.85 -1.60 -9.30
N GLY A 35 0.99 -0.27 -9.19
CA GLY A 35 2.27 0.42 -9.38
C GLY A 35 2.97 0.04 -10.69
N LEU A 36 4.29 -0.12 -10.66
CA LEU A 36 5.09 -0.49 -11.85
C LEU A 36 4.68 -1.83 -12.46
N MET A 37 4.18 -2.79 -11.66
CA MET A 37 3.77 -4.10 -12.17
C MET A 37 2.63 -4.02 -13.18
N SER A 38 1.77 -3.00 -13.07
CA SER A 38 0.70 -2.76 -14.05
C SER A 38 1.22 -2.50 -15.46
N GLN A 39 2.50 -2.10 -15.60
CA GLN A 39 3.15 -1.79 -16.87
C GLN A 39 4.03 -2.94 -17.39
N ILE A 40 4.22 -4.00 -16.60
CA ILE A 40 5.08 -5.14 -16.94
C ILE A 40 4.20 -6.39 -17.05
N ALA A 41 3.91 -6.82 -18.29
CA ALA A 41 2.96 -7.89 -18.59
C ALA A 41 3.16 -9.18 -17.77
N ASN A 42 4.41 -9.60 -17.53
CA ASN A 42 4.72 -10.81 -16.78
C ASN A 42 4.64 -10.65 -15.25
N CYS A 43 4.63 -9.42 -14.72
CA CYS A 43 4.52 -9.16 -13.27
C CYS A 43 3.08 -8.85 -12.82
N SER A 44 2.16 -8.56 -13.75
CA SER A 44 0.73 -8.34 -13.46
C SER A 44 0.07 -9.51 -12.73
N VAL A 45 0.58 -10.73 -12.92
CA VAL A 45 0.03 -11.96 -12.33
C VAL A 45 0.07 -11.92 -10.80
N SER A 46 1.17 -11.43 -10.20
CA SER A 46 1.30 -11.39 -8.73
C SER A 46 0.32 -10.42 -8.07
N PHE A 47 -0.04 -9.34 -8.75
CA PHE A 47 -1.06 -8.43 -8.28
C PHE A 47 -2.45 -9.07 -8.33
N GLN A 48 -2.78 -9.71 -9.45
CA GLN A 48 -4.07 -10.36 -9.67
C GLN A 48 -4.31 -11.56 -8.74
N THR A 49 -3.27 -12.19 -8.21
CA THR A 49 -3.42 -13.26 -7.21
C THR A 49 -3.51 -12.73 -5.79
N LEU A 50 -2.69 -11.73 -5.43
CA LEU A 50 -2.59 -11.27 -4.04
C LEU A 50 -3.67 -10.29 -3.63
N PHE A 51 -4.11 -9.42 -4.54
CA PHE A 51 -5.13 -8.42 -4.18
C PHE A 51 -6.48 -9.05 -3.82
N PRO A 52 -6.99 -10.06 -4.55
CA PRO A 52 -8.24 -10.74 -4.16
C PRO A 52 -8.20 -11.43 -2.79
N GLU A 53 -7.02 -11.77 -2.26
CA GLU A 53 -6.90 -12.35 -0.91
C GLU A 53 -7.24 -11.33 0.20
N ILE A 54 -7.15 -10.03 -0.10
CA ILE A 54 -7.38 -8.96 0.88
C ILE A 54 -8.55 -8.05 0.50
N GLU A 55 -9.02 -8.13 -0.75
CA GLU A 55 -10.15 -7.35 -1.24
C GLU A 55 -11.43 -7.75 -0.48
N GLY A 56 -12.06 -6.77 0.17
CA GLY A 56 -13.27 -6.97 0.96
C GLY A 56 -13.04 -7.21 2.46
N GLU A 57 -11.78 -7.29 2.91
CA GLU A 57 -11.47 -7.30 4.34
C GLU A 57 -11.99 -6.03 5.02
N ARG A 58 -12.73 -6.19 6.12
CA ARG A 58 -13.41 -5.06 6.82
C ARG A 58 -12.44 -4.06 7.43
N ASN A 59 -11.25 -4.55 7.76
CA ASN A 59 -10.13 -3.81 8.33
C ASN A 59 -9.19 -3.24 7.25
N LEU A 60 -9.53 -3.34 5.97
CA LEU A 60 -8.79 -2.73 4.86
C LEU A 60 -9.53 -1.50 4.33
N ARG A 61 -8.82 -0.36 4.24
CA ARG A 61 -9.30 0.85 3.57
C ARG A 61 -8.27 1.30 2.55
N ILE A 62 -8.73 1.68 1.36
CA ILE A 62 -7.87 2.04 0.23
C ILE A 62 -8.28 3.42 -0.26
N PHE A 63 -7.30 4.33 -0.35
CA PHE A 63 -7.45 5.65 -0.95
C PHE A 63 -6.57 5.72 -2.21
N THR A 64 -7.19 5.81 -3.39
CA THR A 64 -6.50 6.09 -4.65
C THR A 64 -6.54 7.58 -4.96
N SER A 65 -5.72 8.04 -5.89
CA SER A 65 -5.55 9.47 -6.21
C SER A 65 -5.24 10.33 -4.97
N ALA A 66 -4.58 9.73 -3.97
CA ALA A 66 -4.33 10.32 -2.67
C ALA A 66 -2.84 10.25 -2.33
N ARG A 67 -2.34 11.25 -1.59
CA ARG A 67 -0.96 11.29 -1.11
C ARG A 67 -0.95 11.48 0.40
N ALA A 68 -0.08 10.73 1.07
CA ALA A 68 0.20 10.96 2.47
C ALA A 68 1.19 12.12 2.57
N GLU A 69 0.82 13.17 3.31
CA GLU A 69 1.70 14.28 3.64
C GLU A 69 2.16 14.15 5.09
N GLY A 70 3.44 14.43 5.32
CA GLY A 70 4.02 14.45 6.65
C GLY A 70 4.98 15.62 6.75
N SER A 71 5.02 16.26 7.91
CA SER A 71 6.08 17.20 8.27
C SER A 71 7.03 16.50 9.24
N VAL A 72 8.33 16.56 8.95
CA VAL A 72 9.34 16.13 9.92
C VAL A 72 9.60 17.33 10.83
N PRO A 73 9.39 17.23 12.15
CA PRO A 73 9.70 18.32 13.05
C PRO A 73 11.19 18.66 12.97
N THR A 74 11.50 19.95 12.80
CA THR A 74 12.85 20.48 12.56
C THR A 74 13.84 20.21 13.71
N SER A 75 13.36 19.69 14.85
CA SER A 75 14.18 19.27 15.98
C SER A 75 14.91 17.94 15.77
N VAL A 76 14.58 17.18 14.72
CA VAL A 76 15.31 15.95 14.33
C VAL A 76 16.33 16.32 13.26
N LEU A 77 17.40 17.03 13.66
CA LEU A 77 18.59 17.16 12.82
C LEU A 77 19.16 15.76 12.54
N PRO A 78 19.68 15.48 11.33
CA PRO A 78 20.37 14.23 11.08
C PRO A 78 21.53 14.12 12.08
N MET A 79 21.60 12.99 12.80
CA MET A 79 22.79 12.69 13.59
C MET A 79 23.99 12.63 12.63
N PRO A 80 25.17 13.15 13.05
CA PRO A 80 26.36 13.20 12.20
C PRO A 80 26.80 11.82 11.71
#